data_AF-A0A9Q3PIW0-F1
#
_entry.id   AF-A0A9Q3PIW0-F1
#
_cell.length_a   1.000
_cell.length_b   1.000
_cell.length_c   1.000
_cell.angle_alpha   90.00
_cell.angle_beta   90.00
_cell.angle_gamma   90.00
#
_symmetry.space_group_name_H-M   'P 1'
#
loop_
_entity.id
_entity.type
_entity.pdbx_description
1 polymer ?
#
loop_
_entity_poly.entity_id
_entity_poly.type
_entity_poly.pdbx_seq_one_letter_code
_entity_poly.pdbx_strand_id
1 'polypeptide(L)'
;MDWVTALPPAGDRIYNACLVLVDSRKNDTNLGGHDQKILSYRLELKDCDGFTHDWCTLIPALELAYKTSIHSSTGKTPAILEKVCNPRLPYDTLEKDSVDIHPTASSFKIMLDKARHHANRCMQDSFKYVKERWDKIHKPPDFKVGDLVLASTPNFNNIRGPNKLKDSFAGPFMIKALHGPNSVQLELTGELMNKHPNFPVSLIKPYSSSNKESFQLRNKPPLEIPPLKEGDLKKIVKVLK
;
A
#
# COMPACT_ATOMS: atom_id res chain seq x y z
N MET A 1 2.78 -12.88 3.20
CA MET A 1 3.14 -11.44 3.04
C MET A 1 2.31 -10.73 4.07
N ASP A 2 2.78 -10.82 5.32
CA ASP A 2 1.97 -10.63 6.52
C ASP A 2 2.63 -9.53 7.35
N TRP A 3 2.67 -8.31 6.81
CA TRP A 3 3.23 -7.16 7.53
C TRP A 3 2.15 -6.28 8.19
N VAL A 4 0.89 -6.74 8.20
CA VAL A 4 -0.22 -6.06 8.88
C VAL A 4 -0.92 -7.03 9.84
N THR A 5 -0.24 -7.43 10.92
CA THR A 5 -0.92 -8.15 12.03
C THR A 5 -0.21 -8.09 13.38
N ALA A 6 0.64 -7.10 13.63
CA ALA A 6 1.22 -6.89 14.96
C ALA A 6 0.80 -5.54 15.55
N LEU A 7 -0.50 -5.40 15.83
CA LEU A 7 -0.92 -4.48 16.90
C LEU A 7 -0.55 -5.16 18.23
N PRO A 8 0.13 -4.46 19.16
CA PRO A 8 0.40 -5.03 20.48
C PRO A 8 -0.92 -5.32 21.21
N PRO A 9 -0.97 -6.33 22.10
CA PRO A 9 -2.16 -6.67 22.85
C PRO A 9 -2.65 -5.45 23.63
N ALA A 10 -3.99 -5.28 23.65
CA ALA A 10 -4.67 -4.15 24.26
C ALA A 10 -4.26 -3.95 25.73
N GLY A 11 -3.32 -3.03 25.95
CA GLY A 11 -3.23 -2.28 27.20
C GLY A 11 -3.98 -0.95 27.06
N ASP A 12 -4.13 -0.21 28.17
CA ASP A 12 -4.89 1.05 28.37
C ASP A 12 -4.50 2.25 27.46
N ARG A 13 -4.21 2.03 26.18
CA ARG A 13 -3.82 3.06 25.21
C ARG A 13 -4.84 3.12 24.09
N ILE A 14 -5.49 4.27 24.03
CA ILE A 14 -6.50 4.67 23.05
C ILE A 14 -5.81 4.76 21.67
N TYR A 15 -6.16 3.85 20.76
CA TYR A 15 -5.76 3.96 19.36
C TYR A 15 -6.76 4.88 18.66
N ASN A 16 -6.30 6.05 18.22
CA ASN A 16 -7.07 6.90 17.33
C ASN A 16 -7.27 6.17 16.01
N ALA A 17 -8.52 6.07 15.57
CA ALA A 17 -9.00 5.25 14.45
C ALA A 17 -7.96 5.08 13.33
N CYS A 18 -7.42 3.86 13.23
CA CYS A 18 -6.63 3.44 12.09
C CYS A 18 -7.60 2.87 11.06
N LEU A 19 -7.58 3.38 9.82
CA LEU A 19 -8.37 2.84 8.71
C LEU A 19 -7.83 1.44 8.37
N VAL A 20 -8.38 0.40 8.99
CA VAL A 20 -8.06 -0.99 8.68
C VAL A 20 -9.06 -1.47 7.64
N LEU A 21 -8.61 -1.57 6.39
CA LEU A 21 -9.37 -2.23 5.32
C LEU A 21 -9.35 -3.74 5.57
N VAL A 22 -10.41 -4.27 6.18
CA VAL A 22 -10.60 -5.71 6.33
C VAL A 22 -11.44 -6.22 5.16
N ASP A 23 -10.82 -6.93 4.22
CA ASP A 23 -11.52 -7.69 3.17
C ASP A 23 -12.20 -8.90 3.81
N SER A 24 -13.51 -8.82 4.06
CA SER A 24 -14.31 -9.96 4.50
C SER A 24 -15.17 -10.45 3.35
N ARG A 25 -14.65 -11.41 2.57
CA ARG A 25 -15.44 -12.18 1.61
C ARG A 25 -16.35 -13.16 2.35
N LYS A 26 -17.60 -12.79 2.59
CA LYS A 26 -18.67 -13.77 2.85
C LYS A 26 -19.42 -14.07 1.57
N ASN A 27 -19.30 -15.31 1.09
CA ASN A 27 -20.10 -15.87 0.01
C ASN A 27 -21.47 -16.25 0.58
N ASP A 28 -22.41 -15.31 0.56
CA ASP A 28 -23.81 -15.64 0.82
C ASP A 28 -24.42 -16.19 -0.48
N THR A 29 -24.23 -17.49 -0.72
CA THR A 29 -25.03 -18.26 -1.67
C THR A 29 -26.33 -18.65 -0.98
N ASN A 30 -27.38 -17.85 -1.18
CA ASN A 30 -28.77 -18.29 -1.31
C ASN A 30 -29.68 -17.06 -1.33
N LEU A 31 -30.19 -16.73 -2.52
CA LEU A 31 -31.53 -16.18 -2.78
C LEU A 31 -31.64 -15.98 -4.29
N GLY A 32 -32.49 -16.78 -4.93
CA GLY A 32 -32.83 -16.67 -6.34
C GLY A 32 -33.71 -15.44 -6.57
N GLY A 33 -33.36 -14.69 -7.62
CA GLY A 33 -34.09 -13.50 -8.04
C GLY A 33 -33.16 -12.62 -8.86
N HIS A 34 -33.51 -12.43 -10.13
CA HIS A 34 -32.84 -11.50 -11.04
C HIS A 34 -32.99 -10.08 -10.51
N ASP A 35 -32.03 -9.61 -9.72
CA ASP A 35 -31.84 -8.20 -9.42
C ASP A 35 -30.35 -7.91 -9.31
N GLN A 36 -29.95 -6.77 -9.88
CA GLN A 36 -28.58 -6.34 -10.02
C GLN A 36 -27.84 -6.40 -8.69
N LYS A 37 -26.94 -7.37 -8.54
CA LYS A 37 -26.03 -7.48 -7.39
C LYS A 37 -25.08 -6.29 -7.39
N ILE A 38 -25.47 -5.20 -6.75
CA ILE A 38 -24.52 -4.27 -6.18
C ILE A 38 -23.83 -5.05 -5.06
N LEU A 39 -22.57 -5.43 -5.30
CA LEU A 39 -21.66 -5.89 -4.25
C LEU A 39 -21.49 -4.75 -3.26
N SER A 40 -22.37 -4.67 -2.26
CA SER A 40 -22.19 -3.76 -1.13
C SER A 40 -21.10 -4.36 -0.25
N TYR A 41 -19.85 -3.90 -0.45
CA TYR A 41 -18.78 -4.16 0.50
C TYR A 41 -19.16 -3.53 1.83
N ARG A 42 -19.61 -4.35 2.78
CA ARG A 42 -19.96 -3.91 4.12
C ARG A 42 -18.67 -3.71 4.91
N LEU A 43 -18.07 -2.53 4.77
CA LEU A 43 -16.96 -2.10 5.62
C LEU A 43 -17.53 -1.55 6.93
N GLU A 44 -17.37 -2.32 8.00
CA GLU A 44 -17.83 -1.92 9.33
C GLU A 44 -16.76 -1.04 9.99
N LEU A 45 -17.08 0.25 10.15
CA LEU A 45 -16.26 1.16 10.94
C LEU A 45 -16.61 0.98 12.41
N LYS A 46 -15.69 0.39 13.18
CA LYS A 46 -15.84 0.22 14.62
C LYS A 46 -15.13 1.36 15.33
N ASP A 47 -15.89 2.16 16.07
CA ASP A 47 -15.32 3.13 16.99
C ASP A 47 -14.74 2.41 18.22
N CYS A 48 -13.93 3.13 19.00
CA CYS A 48 -13.35 2.63 20.26
C CYS A 48 -14.39 2.13 21.27
N ASP A 49 -15.64 2.58 21.11
CA ASP A 49 -16.78 2.24 21.97
C ASP A 49 -17.55 0.99 21.49
N GLY A 50 -17.10 0.34 20.41
CA GLY A 50 -17.69 -0.89 19.89
C GLY A 50 -18.95 -0.70 19.05
N PHE A 51 -19.37 0.54 18.78
CA PHE A 51 -20.49 0.83 17.89
C PHE A 51 -20.07 0.64 16.42
N THR A 52 -20.85 -0.17 15.70
CA THR A 52 -20.73 -0.31 14.24
C THR A 52 -21.48 0.85 13.59
N HIS A 53 -20.73 1.75 12.97
CA HIS A 53 -21.32 2.79 12.13
C HIS A 53 -21.56 2.26 10.72
N ASP A 54 -22.75 2.51 10.17
CA ASP A 54 -22.98 2.27 8.75
C ASP A 54 -22.20 3.31 7.95
N TRP A 55 -21.06 2.91 7.40
CA TRP A 55 -20.17 3.84 6.74
C TRP A 55 -20.83 4.53 5.54
N CYS A 56 -21.77 3.85 4.86
CA CYS A 56 -22.55 4.43 3.77
C CYS A 56 -23.29 5.71 4.21
N THR A 57 -23.80 5.75 5.45
CA THR A 57 -24.47 6.94 6.01
C THR A 57 -23.50 8.09 6.33
N LEU A 58 -22.23 7.76 6.58
CA LEU A 58 -21.19 8.74 6.93
C LEU A 58 -20.45 9.30 5.71
N ILE A 59 -20.57 8.66 4.53
CA ILE A 59 -19.91 9.11 3.29
C ILE A 59 -20.16 10.60 3.01
N PRO A 60 -21.40 11.12 3.03
CA PRO A 60 -21.64 12.54 2.74
C PRO A 60 -20.94 13.48 3.75
N ALA A 61 -20.90 13.10 5.02
CA ALA A 61 -20.24 13.88 6.07
C ALA A 61 -18.70 13.87 5.88
N LEU A 62 -18.13 12.72 5.53
CA LEU A 62 -16.70 12.58 5.23
C LEU A 62 -16.29 13.33 3.97
N GLU A 63 -17.12 13.29 2.93
CA GLU A 63 -16.91 14.05 1.69
C GLU A 63 -16.88 15.55 1.98
N LEU A 64 -17.84 16.04 2.78
CA LEU A 64 -17.87 17.44 3.20
C LEU A 64 -16.63 17.81 4.02
N ALA A 65 -16.23 16.97 4.97
CA ALA A 65 -15.04 17.18 5.79
C ALA A 65 -13.76 17.23 4.93
N TYR A 66 -13.62 16.31 3.97
CA TYR A 66 -12.49 16.28 3.04
C TYR A 66 -12.44 17.53 2.17
N LYS A 67 -13.57 17.93 1.57
CA LYS A 67 -13.68 19.11 0.70
C LYS A 67 -13.37 20.43 1.40
N THR A 68 -13.60 20.49 2.72
CA THR A 68 -13.39 21.68 3.54
C THR A 68 -12.07 21.67 4.33
N SER A 69 -11.36 20.55 4.35
CA SER A 69 -10.07 20.43 5.01
C SER A 69 -8.94 20.98 4.14
N ILE A 70 -7.99 21.67 4.78
CA ILE A 70 -6.80 22.20 4.11
C ILE A 70 -5.82 21.06 3.86
N HIS A 71 -5.42 20.85 2.60
CA HIS A 71 -4.40 19.86 2.25
C HIS A 71 -2.99 20.43 2.40
N SER A 72 -2.08 19.63 2.94
CA SER A 72 -0.68 20.01 3.17
C SER A 72 0.10 20.31 1.89
N SER A 73 -0.24 19.66 0.77
CA SER A 73 0.44 19.84 -0.52
C SER A 73 0.08 21.15 -1.22
N THR A 74 -1.17 21.59 -1.13
CA THR A 74 -1.69 22.77 -1.84
C THR A 74 -1.90 23.98 -0.94
N GLY A 75 -1.94 23.77 0.39
CA GLY A 75 -2.28 24.82 1.37
C GLY A 75 -3.70 25.35 1.24
N LYS A 76 -4.56 24.71 0.43
CA LYS A 76 -5.93 25.14 0.14
C LYS A 76 -6.89 23.97 0.31
N THR A 77 -8.18 24.29 0.48
CA THR A 77 -9.24 23.29 0.50
C THR A 77 -9.58 22.85 -0.93
N PRO A 78 -9.95 21.58 -1.15
CA PRO A 78 -10.35 21.10 -2.47
C PRO A 78 -11.53 21.88 -3.05
N ALA A 79 -12.50 22.28 -2.21
CA ALA A 79 -13.65 23.05 -2.67
C ALA A 79 -13.26 24.45 -3.20
N ILE A 80 -12.25 25.11 -2.63
CA ILE A 80 -11.70 26.36 -3.20
C ILE A 80 -11.03 26.11 -4.55
N LEU A 81 -10.30 25.00 -4.70
CA LEU A 81 -9.59 24.70 -5.95
C LEU A 81 -10.55 24.32 -7.09
N GLU A 82 -11.63 23.61 -6.78
CA GLU A 82 -12.61 23.14 -7.77
C GLU A 82 -13.68 24.21 -8.07
N LYS A 83 -14.28 24.79 -7.02
CA LYS A 83 -15.50 25.61 -7.10
C LYS A 83 -15.27 27.07 -6.70
N VAL A 84 -14.04 27.45 -6.36
CA VAL A 84 -13.65 28.80 -5.93
C VAL A 84 -14.30 29.22 -4.58
N CYS A 85 -15.18 28.41 -3.99
CA CYS A 85 -15.86 28.70 -2.74
C CYS A 85 -15.94 27.47 -1.82
N ASN A 86 -15.89 27.71 -0.51
CA ASN A 86 -16.16 26.70 0.50
C ASN A 86 -17.64 26.75 0.90
N PRO A 87 -18.28 25.59 1.16
CA PRO A 87 -19.59 25.55 1.77
C PRO A 87 -19.51 26.13 3.20
N ARG A 88 -20.55 26.86 3.62
CA ARG A 88 -20.64 27.36 4.99
C ARG A 88 -20.92 26.20 5.94
N LEU A 89 -20.04 26.01 6.92
CA LEU A 89 -20.25 25.02 7.97
C LEU A 89 -20.94 25.63 9.18
N PRO A 90 -21.64 24.81 9.99
CA PRO A 90 -22.20 25.26 11.27
C PRO A 90 -21.13 25.89 12.18
N TYR A 91 -19.91 25.36 12.13
CA TYR A 91 -18.76 25.88 12.85
C TYR A 91 -18.43 27.34 12.48
N ASP A 92 -18.35 27.65 11.18
CA ASP A 92 -18.00 28.98 10.67
C ASP A 92 -19.04 30.04 11.06
N THR A 93 -20.28 29.61 11.29
CA THR A 93 -21.39 30.50 11.64
C THR A 93 -21.33 30.91 13.12
N LEU A 94 -20.72 30.08 13.98
CA LEU A 94 -20.59 30.32 15.43
C LEU A 94 -19.38 31.19 15.80
N GLU A 95 -18.56 31.60 14.83
CA GLU A 95 -17.39 32.46 15.03
C GLU A 95 -17.69 33.97 14.92
N LYS A 96 -18.83 34.37 14.35
CA LYS A 96 -19.19 35.80 14.31
C LYS A 96 -19.64 36.27 15.69
N ASP A 97 -19.04 37.38 16.14
CA ASP A 97 -19.35 38.19 17.34
C ASP A 97 -20.83 38.60 17.39
N SER A 98 -21.69 37.61 17.55
CA SER A 98 -23.13 37.78 17.67
C SER A 98 -23.38 38.09 19.13
N VAL A 99 -23.90 39.29 19.39
CA VAL A 99 -24.05 39.86 20.74
C VAL A 99 -24.97 39.02 21.64
N ASP A 100 -25.74 38.08 21.06
CA ASP A 100 -26.65 37.21 21.78
C ASP A 100 -26.61 35.77 21.21
N ILE A 101 -25.71 34.94 21.74
CA ILE A 101 -25.60 33.51 21.40
C ILE A 101 -26.31 32.71 22.50
N HIS A 102 -27.29 31.89 22.11
CA HIS A 102 -27.98 31.00 23.05
C HIS A 102 -26.97 30.10 23.80
N PRO A 103 -27.12 29.88 25.12
CA PRO A 103 -26.16 29.13 25.93
C PRO A 103 -25.90 27.70 25.44
N THR A 104 -26.86 27.07 24.77
CA THR A 104 -26.67 25.76 24.12
C THR A 104 -25.74 25.82 22.90
N ALA A 105 -25.80 26.90 22.12
CA ALA A 105 -24.93 27.05 20.96
C ALA A 105 -23.49 27.32 21.37
N SER A 106 -23.28 28.08 22.46
CA SER A 106 -21.95 28.31 23.02
C SER A 106 -21.34 27.04 23.63
N SER A 107 -22.13 26.25 24.37
CA SER A 107 -21.66 24.96 24.91
C SER A 107 -21.34 23.95 23.80
N PHE A 108 -22.17 23.89 22.74
CA PHE A 108 -21.91 23.06 21.56
C PHE A 108 -20.62 23.45 20.84
N LYS A 109 -20.36 24.77 20.69
CA LYS A 109 -19.09 25.26 20.11
C LYS A 109 -17.89 24.78 20.92
N ILE A 110 -17.92 24.95 22.24
CA ILE A 110 -16.84 24.52 23.14
C ILE A 110 -16.59 23.01 23.01
N MET A 111 -17.66 22.22 22.94
CA MET A 111 -17.56 20.77 22.73
C MET A 111 -16.90 20.44 21.39
N LEU A 112 -17.33 21.09 20.31
CA LEU A 112 -16.80 20.88 18.96
C LEU A 112 -15.32 21.30 18.85
N ASP A 113 -14.95 22.42 19.46
CA ASP A 113 -13.56 22.87 19.55
C ASP A 113 -12.71 21.85 20.30
N LYS A 114 -13.15 21.38 21.47
CA LYS A 114 -12.42 20.36 22.24
C LYS A 114 -12.24 19.08 21.42
N ALA A 115 -13.28 18.61 20.75
CA ALA A 115 -13.23 17.42 19.90
C ALA A 115 -12.24 17.60 18.73
N ARG A 116 -12.26 18.76 18.05
CA ARG A 116 -11.35 19.06 16.95
C ARG A 116 -9.90 19.16 17.40
N HIS A 117 -9.63 19.84 18.51
CA HIS A 117 -8.29 19.93 19.09
C HIS A 117 -7.76 18.56 19.48
N HIS A 118 -8.60 17.73 20.10
CA HIS A 118 -8.25 16.35 20.44
C HIS A 118 -7.90 15.55 19.17
N ALA A 119 -8.77 15.56 18.15
CA ALA A 119 -8.53 14.86 16.89
C ALA A 119 -7.23 15.32 16.19
N ASN A 120 -6.97 16.62 16.16
CA ASN A 120 -5.73 17.17 15.59
C ASN A 120 -4.49 16.71 16.36
N ARG A 121 -4.54 16.71 17.70
CA ARG A 121 -3.43 16.23 18.54
C ARG A 121 -3.16 14.75 18.29
N CYS A 122 -4.22 13.96 18.28
CA CYS A 122 -4.19 12.53 17.99
C CYS A 122 -3.56 12.21 16.62
N MET A 123 -3.88 13.02 15.60
CA MET A 123 -3.28 12.93 14.28
C MET A 123 -1.79 13.33 14.27
N GLN A 124 -1.42 14.38 14.98
CA GLN A 124 -0.02 14.81 15.08
C GLN A 124 0.84 13.79 15.82
N ASP A 125 0.32 13.23 16.91
CA ASP A 125 1.00 12.19 17.70
C ASP A 125 1.20 10.92 16.87
N SER A 126 0.21 10.53 16.05
CA SER A 126 0.34 9.37 15.16
C SER A 126 1.39 9.60 14.07
N PHE A 127 1.41 10.77 13.43
CA PHE A 127 2.43 11.12 12.44
C PHE A 127 3.83 11.15 13.05
N LYS A 128 3.97 11.73 14.24
CA LYS A 128 5.24 11.77 14.97
C LYS A 128 5.73 10.36 15.29
N TYR A 129 4.84 9.51 15.83
CA TYR A 129 5.17 8.13 16.14
C TYR A 129 5.65 7.33 14.93
N VAL A 130 4.91 7.41 13.81
CA VAL A 130 5.26 6.71 12.57
C VAL A 130 6.61 7.19 12.02
N LYS A 131 6.84 8.51 12.02
CA LYS A 131 8.10 9.10 11.59
C LYS A 131 9.27 8.64 12.45
N GLU A 132 9.17 8.76 13.77
CA GLU A 132 10.24 8.32 14.69
C GLU A 132 10.56 6.83 14.54
N ARG A 133 9.53 6.00 14.35
CA ARG A 133 9.73 4.56 14.15
C ARG A 133 10.42 4.28 12.81
N TRP A 134 10.01 4.97 11.75
CA TRP A 134 10.65 4.85 10.44
C TRP A 134 12.11 5.27 10.52
N ASP A 135 12.41 6.44 11.07
CA ASP A 135 13.77 6.99 11.18
C ASP A 135 14.71 6.09 12.02
N LYS A 136 14.18 5.38 13.04
CA LYS A 136 14.96 4.44 13.86
C LYS A 136 15.29 3.13 13.13
N ILE A 137 14.37 2.61 12.32
CA ILE A 137 14.48 1.28 11.70
C ILE A 137 15.08 1.37 10.30
N HIS A 138 14.74 2.43 9.56
CA HIS A 138 15.11 2.59 8.17
C HIS A 138 16.59 2.89 8.03
N LYS A 139 17.30 2.01 7.34
CA LYS A 139 18.68 2.24 6.90
C LYS A 139 18.63 2.37 5.38
N PRO A 140 19.00 3.53 4.81
CA PRO A 140 19.03 3.69 3.37
C PRO A 140 20.05 2.70 2.78
N PRO A 141 19.66 1.85 1.83
CA PRO A 141 20.60 1.00 1.13
C PRO A 141 21.55 1.86 0.29
N ASP A 142 22.86 1.69 0.49
CA ASP A 142 23.87 2.32 -0.37
C ASP A 142 24.15 1.40 -1.56
N PHE A 143 23.51 1.70 -2.68
CA PHE A 143 23.70 0.99 -3.94
C PHE A 143 24.53 1.85 -4.89
N LYS A 144 25.46 1.23 -5.61
CA LYS A 144 26.30 1.89 -6.60
C LYS A 144 26.03 1.34 -8.00
N VAL A 145 26.29 2.18 -8.99
CA VAL A 145 26.25 1.76 -10.40
C VAL A 145 27.29 0.66 -10.60
N GLY A 146 26.88 -0.46 -11.20
CA GLY A 146 27.70 -1.66 -11.38
C GLY A 146 27.49 -2.76 -10.32
N ASP A 147 26.81 -2.48 -9.21
CA ASP A 147 26.52 -3.51 -8.22
C ASP A 147 25.56 -4.58 -8.77
N LEU A 148 25.75 -5.82 -8.32
CA LEU A 148 24.85 -6.92 -8.63
C LEU A 148 23.74 -6.98 -7.58
N VAL A 149 22.50 -7.09 -8.05
CA VAL A 149 21.33 -7.09 -7.20
C VAL A 149 20.27 -8.09 -7.67
N LEU A 150 19.39 -8.46 -6.75
CA LEU A 150 18.24 -9.32 -6.97
C LEU A 150 16.97 -8.49 -7.00
N ALA A 151 16.10 -8.71 -8.01
CA ALA A 151 14.82 -8.03 -8.14
C ALA A 151 13.68 -8.92 -7.61
N SER A 152 12.76 -8.34 -6.83
CA SER A 152 11.63 -9.07 -6.26
C SER A 152 10.62 -9.52 -7.31
N THR A 153 10.16 -10.77 -7.25
CA THR A 153 9.29 -11.40 -8.25
C THR A 153 7.76 -11.51 -8.00
N PRO A 154 7.18 -11.08 -6.86
CA PRO A 154 5.78 -11.32 -6.57
C PRO A 154 4.85 -10.69 -7.62
N ASN A 155 5.28 -9.55 -8.18
CA ASN A 155 4.52 -8.79 -9.19
C ASN A 155 4.82 -9.20 -10.64
N PHE A 156 5.67 -10.22 -10.87
CA PHE A 156 5.96 -10.71 -12.22
C PHE A 156 5.07 -11.91 -12.56
N ASN A 157 4.30 -11.75 -13.64
CA ASN A 157 3.45 -12.79 -14.22
C ASN A 157 4.16 -13.63 -15.30
N ASN A 158 5.32 -13.16 -15.77
CA ASN A 158 6.03 -13.78 -16.90
C ASN A 158 7.09 -14.80 -16.46
N ILE A 159 7.28 -14.98 -15.15
CA ILE A 159 8.22 -15.97 -14.61
C ILE A 159 7.54 -17.33 -14.64
N ARG A 160 8.20 -18.30 -15.27
CA ARG A 160 7.65 -19.63 -15.45
C ARG A 160 7.43 -20.35 -14.11
N GLY A 161 6.25 -20.92 -13.91
CA GLY A 161 5.91 -21.77 -12.77
C GLY A 161 4.78 -21.22 -11.89
N PRO A 162 4.27 -22.03 -10.94
CA PRO A 162 3.20 -21.59 -10.04
C PRO A 162 3.73 -20.58 -9.02
N ASN A 163 2.92 -19.58 -8.67
CA ASN A 163 3.28 -18.49 -7.74
C ASN A 163 3.84 -18.96 -6.39
N LYS A 164 3.47 -20.15 -5.93
CA LYS A 164 3.95 -20.73 -4.66
C LYS A 164 5.34 -21.36 -4.75
N LEU A 165 5.77 -21.80 -5.94
CA LEU A 165 7.05 -22.50 -6.14
C LEU A 165 8.08 -21.65 -6.89
N LYS A 166 7.69 -20.50 -7.43
CA LYS A 166 8.65 -19.58 -8.06
C LYS A 166 9.52 -18.89 -7.01
N ASP A 167 10.78 -18.67 -7.34
CA ASP A 167 11.69 -17.93 -6.47
C ASP A 167 11.18 -16.51 -6.25
N SER A 168 11.22 -16.03 -5.00
CA SER A 168 10.75 -14.69 -4.62
C SER A 168 11.63 -13.55 -5.15
N PHE A 169 12.82 -13.88 -5.65
CA PHE A 169 13.79 -12.96 -6.21
C PHE A 169 14.40 -13.54 -7.49
N ALA A 170 14.56 -12.72 -8.51
CA ALA A 170 15.18 -13.05 -9.79
C ALA A 170 16.46 -12.25 -9.99
N GLY A 171 17.33 -12.73 -10.87
CA GLY A 171 18.64 -12.13 -11.12
C GLY A 171 19.73 -12.81 -10.32
N PRO A 172 21.00 -12.53 -10.63
CA PRO A 172 21.57 -11.19 -10.46
C PRO A 172 21.41 -10.29 -11.68
N PHE A 173 21.03 -9.04 -11.45
CA PHE A 173 21.02 -7.96 -12.43
C PHE A 173 22.01 -6.88 -12.02
N MET A 174 22.60 -6.21 -13.01
CA MET A 174 23.52 -5.10 -12.76
C MET A 174 22.75 -3.79 -12.67
N ILE A 175 23.15 -2.93 -11.74
CA ILE A 175 22.64 -1.56 -11.67
C ILE A 175 23.26 -0.73 -12.79
N LYS A 176 22.43 -0.23 -13.71
CA LYS A 176 22.85 0.64 -14.82
C LYS A 176 22.90 2.11 -14.42
N ALA A 177 21.93 2.57 -13.65
CA ALA A 177 21.84 3.95 -13.19
C ALA A 177 21.01 4.06 -11.90
N LEU A 178 21.20 5.15 -11.16
CA LEU A 178 20.42 5.49 -9.96
C LEU A 178 19.59 6.73 -10.25
N HIS A 179 18.27 6.63 -10.09
CA HIS A 179 17.32 7.73 -10.27
C HIS A 179 16.89 8.24 -8.89
N GLY A 180 17.74 9.05 -8.29
CA GLY A 180 17.55 9.54 -6.92
C GLY A 180 17.75 8.44 -5.85
N PRO A 181 17.35 8.70 -4.59
CA PRO A 181 17.64 7.80 -3.48
C PRO A 181 16.78 6.54 -3.44
N ASN A 182 15.60 6.55 -4.09
CA ASN A 182 14.59 5.50 -3.96
C ASN A 182 14.37 4.67 -5.22
N SER A 183 15.01 5.00 -6.35
CA SER A 183 14.81 4.29 -7.61
C SER A 183 16.13 3.92 -8.28
N VAL A 184 16.19 2.68 -8.76
CA VAL A 184 17.36 2.06 -9.38
C VAL A 184 16.94 1.52 -10.73
N GLN A 185 17.76 1.78 -11.75
CA GLN A 185 17.59 1.21 -13.08
C GLN A 185 18.47 -0.03 -13.23
N LEU A 186 17.84 -1.17 -13.49
CA LEU A 186 18.49 -2.46 -13.67
C LEU A 186 18.66 -2.80 -15.15
N GLU A 187 19.75 -3.48 -15.47
CA GLU A 187 19.91 -4.15 -16.75
C GLU A 187 19.22 -5.52 -16.68
N LEU A 188 17.97 -5.57 -17.14
CA LEU A 188 17.15 -6.78 -17.14
C LEU A 188 17.51 -7.69 -18.32
N THR A 189 17.69 -8.98 -18.03
CA THR A 189 17.98 -10.02 -19.02
C THR A 189 16.97 -11.17 -18.94
N GLY A 190 16.91 -12.01 -19.98
CA GLY A 190 16.07 -13.20 -20.02
C GLY A 190 14.56 -12.89 -20.00
N GLU A 191 13.79 -13.62 -19.18
CA GLU A 191 12.32 -13.53 -19.11
C GLU A 191 11.79 -12.14 -18.70
N LEU A 192 12.66 -11.28 -18.16
CA LEU A 192 12.32 -9.94 -17.68
C LEU A 192 12.72 -8.80 -18.63
N MET A 193 13.29 -9.10 -19.81
CA MET A 193 13.74 -8.08 -20.77
C MET A 193 12.63 -7.10 -21.21
N ASN A 194 11.38 -7.56 -21.24
CA ASN A 194 10.22 -6.77 -21.66
C ASN A 194 9.58 -5.97 -20.51
N LYS A 195 10.14 -6.03 -19.29
CA LYS A 195 9.64 -5.28 -18.13
C LYS A 195 10.35 -3.94 -18.00
N HIS A 196 9.68 -3.00 -17.34
CA HIS A 196 10.25 -1.70 -17.07
C HIS A 196 11.51 -1.86 -16.19
N PRO A 197 12.65 -1.27 -16.56
CA PRO A 197 13.93 -1.51 -15.88
C PRO A 197 14.08 -0.76 -14.56
N ASN A 198 13.22 0.22 -14.27
CA ASN A 198 13.31 0.99 -13.02
C ASN A 198 12.52 0.30 -11.91
N PHE A 199 13.21 0.02 -10.80
CA PHE A 199 12.64 -0.58 -9.60
C PHE A 199 12.85 0.35 -8.41
N PRO A 200 11.91 0.37 -7.45
CA PRO A 200 12.16 0.99 -6.17
C PRO A 200 13.19 0.18 -5.38
N VAL A 201 14.02 0.88 -4.61
CA VAL A 201 15.05 0.31 -3.72
C VAL A 201 14.51 -0.77 -2.78
N SER A 202 13.24 -0.65 -2.36
CA SER A 202 12.57 -1.63 -1.49
C SER A 202 12.32 -3.01 -2.13
N LEU A 203 12.27 -3.07 -3.47
CA LEU A 203 12.07 -4.31 -4.22
C LEU A 203 13.39 -4.94 -4.67
N ILE A 204 14.51 -4.39 -4.26
CA ILE A 204 15.85 -4.83 -4.64
C ILE A 204 16.60 -5.33 -3.40
N LYS A 205 17.38 -6.38 -3.58
CA LYS A 205 18.32 -6.89 -2.56
C LYS A 205 19.74 -6.94 -3.11
N PRO A 206 20.77 -6.60 -2.30
CA PRO A 206 22.15 -6.81 -2.71
C PRO A 206 22.39 -8.30 -2.98
N TYR A 207 23.07 -8.60 -4.09
CA TYR A 207 23.46 -9.96 -4.41
C TYR A 207 24.67 -10.36 -3.59
N SER A 208 24.60 -11.51 -2.91
CA SER A 208 25.74 -12.12 -2.22
C SER A 208 26.10 -13.42 -2.92
N SER A 209 27.31 -13.48 -3.48
CA SER A 209 27.82 -14.71 -4.10
C SER A 209 28.03 -15.78 -3.02
N SER A 210 27.33 -16.90 -3.13
CA SER A 210 27.53 -18.04 -2.23
C SER A 210 28.97 -18.52 -2.31
N ASN A 211 29.66 -18.64 -1.17
CA ASN A 211 30.98 -19.27 -1.12
C ASN A 211 30.85 -20.74 -1.53
N LYS A 212 31.48 -21.10 -2.65
CA LYS A 212 31.41 -22.45 -3.24
C LYS A 212 32.12 -23.49 -2.36
N GLU A 213 33.10 -23.08 -1.57
CA GLU A 213 33.86 -23.96 -0.69
C GLU A 213 33.05 -24.44 0.52
N SER A 214 32.20 -23.57 1.07
CA SER A 214 31.35 -23.87 2.23
C SER A 214 30.08 -24.64 1.87
N PHE A 215 29.63 -24.58 0.61
CA PHE A 215 28.37 -25.17 0.16
C PHE A 215 28.55 -26.02 -1.10
N GLN A 216 29.46 -26.99 -1.05
CA GLN A 216 29.80 -27.87 -2.18
C GLN A 216 28.59 -28.64 -2.74
N LEU A 217 27.60 -28.96 -1.89
CA LEU A 217 26.36 -29.65 -2.27
C LEU A 217 25.37 -28.79 -3.08
N ARG A 218 25.56 -27.46 -3.17
CA ARG A 218 24.70 -26.56 -3.96
C ARG A 218 25.10 -26.45 -5.43
N ASN A 219 26.19 -27.09 -5.85
CA ASN A 219 26.54 -27.19 -7.26
C ASN A 219 25.41 -27.96 -7.96
N LYS A 220 24.54 -27.25 -8.66
CA LYS A 220 23.52 -27.90 -9.50
C LYS A 220 24.26 -28.78 -10.49
N PRO A 221 23.98 -30.10 -10.57
CA PRO A 221 24.53 -30.91 -11.63
C PRO A 221 24.13 -30.27 -12.97
N PRO A 222 25.01 -30.29 -13.99
CA PRO A 222 24.64 -29.87 -15.33
C PRO A 222 23.32 -30.53 -15.71
N LEU A 223 22.34 -29.75 -16.17
CA LEU A 223 21.10 -30.33 -16.68
C LEU A 223 21.48 -31.21 -17.86
N GLU A 224 21.46 -32.53 -17.68
CA GLU A 224 21.60 -33.47 -18.78
C GLU A 224 20.36 -33.30 -19.66
N ILE A 225 20.50 -32.57 -20.76
CA ILE A 225 19.50 -32.53 -21.80
C ILE A 225 19.56 -33.92 -22.43
N PRO A 226 18.51 -34.76 -22.28
CA PRO A 226 18.53 -36.07 -22.91
C PRO A 226 18.72 -35.89 -24.42
N PRO A 227 19.57 -36.71 -25.07
CA PRO A 227 19.81 -36.58 -26.50
C PRO A 227 18.48 -36.64 -27.23
N LEU A 228 18.20 -35.63 -28.06
CA LEU A 228 17.01 -35.64 -28.92
C LEU A 228 17.07 -36.91 -29.77
N LYS A 229 16.06 -37.76 -29.65
CA LYS A 229 15.92 -38.94 -30.52
C LYS A 229 15.77 -38.42 -31.96
N GLU A 230 16.55 -38.97 -32.90
CA GLU A 230 16.56 -38.60 -34.33
C GLU A 230 15.17 -38.63 -35.02
N GLY A 231 14.17 -39.25 -34.40
CA GLY A 231 12.78 -39.25 -34.86
C GLY A 231 12.03 -37.92 -34.70
N ASP A 232 12.43 -37.06 -33.76
CA ASP A 232 11.69 -35.83 -33.44
C ASP A 232 12.10 -34.62 -34.32
N LEU A 233 13.30 -34.65 -34.90
CA LEU A 233 13.75 -33.64 -35.88
C LEU A 233 12.87 -33.62 -37.14
N LYS A 234 12.34 -34.78 -37.55
CA LYS A 234 11.46 -34.88 -38.74
C LYS A 234 10.08 -34.27 -38.52
N LYS A 235 9.62 -34.16 -37.26
CA LYS A 235 8.34 -33.50 -36.94
C LYS A 235 8.49 -31.98 -36.85
N ILE A 236 9.61 -31.47 -36.35
CA ILE A 236 9.84 -30.02 -36.18
C ILE A 236 10.00 -29.32 -37.53
N VAL A 237 10.70 -29.95 -38.50
CA VAL A 237 10.85 -29.38 -39.85
C VAL A 237 9.50 -29.27 -40.60
N LYS A 238 8.51 -30.11 -40.25
CA LYS A 238 7.20 -30.13 -40.92
C LYS A 238 6.25 -29.02 -40.46
N VAL A 239 6.52 -28.40 -39.30
CA VAL A 239 5.69 -27.31 -38.73
C VAL A 239 6.19 -25.92 -39.15
N LEU A 240 7.40 -25.83 -39.70
CA LEU A 240 8.02 -24.58 -40.17
C LEU A 240 7.99 -24.42 -41.71
N LYS A 241 7.11 -25.15 -42.41
CA LYS A 241 6.82 -24.94 -43.83
C LYS A 241 5.42 -24.39 -44.01
#